data_AF-A0A8S3U5I7-F1
#
_entry.id   AF-A0A8S3U5I7-F1
#
_cell.length_a   1.000
_cell.length_b   1.000
_cell.length_c   1.000
_cell.angle_alpha   90.00
_cell.angle_beta   90.00
_cell.angle_gamma   90.00
#
_symmetry.space_group_name_H-M   'P 1'
#
loop_
_entity.id
_entity.type
_entity.pdbx_description
1 polymer ?
#
loop_
_entity_poly.entity_id
_entity_poly.type
_entity_poly.pdbx_seq_one_letter_code
_entity_poly.pdbx_strand_id
1 'polypeptide(L)'
;MEDSENQRNMQSAYVYLQRKLQYFYKTLEEHCKQVPNDARQLRYCRYITKFASHFGKEWCMVAGSTVEGTRLRSNINEGDFDYLIISGISIPVDALEHREDLPCFVHVRGDKIQHSFSHSLVDGKYLNSRILKEVDGEAFKIMRGLFQVFTMPFDSSGNHSHDVDFNREAKPGMCKEHYVGFQLVDKDADNLYMRQPETDMRATNNYFQSVMTSSDLSPSMISLLTNILGILAETYPNDDSSTAIGQTFGGLIEAATSDSAIAKSTSAQPKRSKQSIGENDRHYIEDSSGKKVFRVKFNYKSSKDFIAAFPLEGKLKCLEEWRVRILTSNNVLWPSSETVERICQSEVYVVAKPAIVNPSADIDFCLGFNQAELILASSLSSDQRLCVLLLKALQKGYLKRYSSVLTTFHWKTAFYYQCGQIDPALFDRHSTILLALESVLSYMIECLEKRYLKHYFLESNLIAHITEKEANEIRQNIKEIIEDPEAALQVYFDTNKECERSKQEEEISLKEMEEMKKRRNDPSNKKPADNIISMMTDLQKVETSKGSKLTKAIVDTLYMVIKEETDIPFVRPNTSQEHDSIDDLMAQGSRYLTTNFRSQKEK
;
A
#
# COMPACT_ATOMS: atom_id res chain seq x y z
N MET A 1 44.80 -8.15 40.83
CA MET A 1 44.67 -6.94 39.97
C MET A 1 44.07 -7.31 38.63
N GLU A 2 44.54 -8.36 37.96
CA GLU A 2 43.95 -8.89 36.71
C GLU A 2 42.44 -9.24 36.82
N ASP A 3 41.99 -9.90 37.89
CA ASP A 3 40.55 -10.18 38.07
C ASP A 3 39.68 -8.92 38.22
N SER A 4 40.22 -7.86 38.83
CA SER A 4 39.50 -6.59 39.01
C SER A 4 39.46 -5.74 37.74
N GLU A 5 40.42 -5.95 36.83
CA GLU A 5 40.51 -5.28 35.54
C GLU A 5 39.64 -6.00 34.50
N ASN A 6 39.63 -7.34 34.51
CA ASN A 6 38.69 -8.15 33.74
C ASN A 6 37.23 -7.90 34.13
N GLN A 7 36.91 -7.78 35.42
CA GLN A 7 35.56 -7.42 35.87
C GLN A 7 35.14 -6.02 35.42
N ARG A 8 36.05 -5.03 35.44
CA ARG A 8 35.76 -3.68 34.94
C ARG A 8 35.56 -3.66 33.43
N ASN A 9 36.37 -4.42 32.68
CA ASN A 9 36.26 -4.52 31.22
C ASN A 9 34.96 -5.21 30.80
N MET A 10 34.56 -6.30 31.48
CA MET A 10 33.27 -6.96 31.24
C MET A 10 32.08 -6.05 31.59
N GLN A 11 32.15 -5.34 32.72
CA GLN A 11 31.09 -4.40 33.10
C GLN A 11 30.97 -3.24 32.09
N SER A 12 32.09 -2.73 31.59
CA SER A 12 32.11 -1.68 30.56
C SER A 12 31.52 -2.15 29.24
N ALA A 13 31.89 -3.36 28.78
CA ALA A 13 31.34 -3.97 27.57
C ALA A 13 29.83 -4.23 27.69
N TYR A 14 29.37 -4.74 28.84
CA TYR A 14 27.95 -4.96 29.10
C TYR A 14 27.14 -3.65 29.06
N VAL A 15 27.64 -2.58 29.69
CA VAL A 15 27.00 -1.26 29.67
C VAL A 15 26.97 -0.68 28.25
N TYR A 16 28.03 -0.90 27.46
CA TYR A 16 28.06 -0.48 26.06
C TYR A 16 27.00 -1.21 25.22
N LEU A 17 26.96 -2.54 25.30
CA LEU A 17 25.96 -3.38 24.62
C LEU A 17 24.53 -2.95 24.99
N GLN A 18 24.24 -2.77 26.29
CA GLN A 18 22.92 -2.31 26.72
C GLN A 18 22.53 -0.96 26.13
N ARG A 19 23.44 0.02 26.11
CA ARG A 19 23.18 1.34 25.51
C ARG A 19 22.91 1.23 24.00
N LYS A 20 23.66 0.36 23.32
CA LYS A 20 23.51 0.15 21.88
C LYS A 20 22.19 -0.53 21.53
N LEU A 21 21.80 -1.56 22.28
CA LEU A 21 20.49 -2.20 22.14
C LEU A 21 19.35 -1.23 22.46
N GLN A 22 19.46 -0.42 23.51
CA GLN A 22 18.48 0.63 23.80
C GLN A 22 18.33 1.63 22.64
N TYR A 23 19.44 2.01 22.00
CA TYR A 23 19.42 2.83 20.80
C TYR A 23 18.66 2.13 19.66
N PHE A 24 18.96 0.85 19.38
CA PHE A 24 18.25 0.08 18.36
C PHE A 24 16.75 0.04 18.62
N TYR A 25 16.33 -0.29 19.85
CA TYR A 25 14.91 -0.42 20.20
C TYR A 25 14.18 0.90 20.03
N LYS A 26 14.74 1.99 20.57
CA LYS A 26 14.14 3.33 20.44
C LYS A 26 14.00 3.74 18.98
N THR A 27 15.03 3.52 18.17
CA THR A 27 14.99 3.87 16.74
C THR A 27 13.97 3.02 15.98
N LEU A 28 13.86 1.72 16.26
CA LEU A 28 12.85 0.87 15.61
C LEU A 28 11.42 1.27 16.01
N GLU A 29 11.19 1.60 17.28
CA GLU A 29 9.91 2.12 17.76
C GLU A 29 9.58 3.47 17.10
N GLU A 30 10.56 4.37 16.96
CA GLU A 30 10.40 5.64 16.24
C GLU A 30 10.05 5.43 14.77
N HIS A 31 10.76 4.54 14.06
CA HIS A 31 10.47 4.19 12.66
C HIS A 31 9.09 3.54 12.48
N CYS A 32 8.56 2.92 13.53
CA CYS A 32 7.27 2.24 13.52
C CYS A 32 6.09 3.13 13.92
N LYS A 33 6.34 4.30 14.52
CA LYS A 33 5.27 5.22 14.91
C LYS A 33 4.40 5.60 13.72
N GLN A 34 3.11 5.70 13.98
CA GLN A 34 2.17 6.20 12.99
C GLN A 34 2.47 7.66 12.67
N VAL A 35 2.51 7.97 11.39
CA VAL A 35 2.65 9.34 10.87
C VAL A 35 1.27 9.85 10.42
N PRO A 36 1.07 11.18 10.29
CA PRO A 36 -0.20 11.73 9.86
C PRO A 36 -0.73 11.12 8.55
N ASN A 37 0.19 10.74 7.65
CA ASN A 37 -0.17 10.08 6.40
C ASN A 37 -0.85 8.72 6.60
N ASP A 38 -0.47 7.92 7.61
CA ASP A 38 -1.12 6.63 7.86
C ASP A 38 -2.60 6.79 8.22
N ALA A 39 -2.89 7.75 9.10
CA ALA A 39 -4.26 8.09 9.48
C ALA A 39 -5.05 8.55 8.24
N ARG A 40 -4.40 9.34 7.38
CA ARG A 40 -4.95 9.81 6.11
C ARG A 40 -5.36 8.65 5.20
N GLN A 41 -4.46 7.69 4.97
CA GLN A 41 -4.73 6.50 4.14
C GLN A 41 -5.91 5.67 4.66
N LEU A 42 -6.06 5.57 5.99
CA LEU A 42 -7.23 4.95 6.60
C LEU A 42 -8.53 5.72 6.33
N ARG A 43 -8.51 7.06 6.38
CA ARG A 43 -9.70 7.87 6.07
C ARG A 43 -10.09 7.73 4.62
N TYR A 44 -9.12 7.71 3.71
CA TYR A 44 -9.39 7.54 2.29
C TYR A 44 -10.08 6.22 1.98
N CYS A 45 -9.65 5.11 2.59
CA CYS A 45 -10.39 3.85 2.48
C CYS A 45 -11.83 3.97 3.00
N ARG A 46 -12.07 4.73 4.09
CA ARG A 46 -13.43 5.00 4.57
C ARG A 46 -14.24 5.83 3.60
N TYR A 47 -13.67 6.87 3.00
CA TYR A 47 -14.36 7.71 2.01
C TYR A 47 -14.72 6.91 0.76
N ILE A 48 -13.79 6.13 0.24
CA ILE A 48 -14.01 5.22 -0.90
C ILE A 48 -15.12 4.22 -0.56
N THR A 49 -15.01 3.55 0.58
CA THR A 49 -15.99 2.56 1.03
C THR A 49 -17.37 3.18 1.25
N LYS A 50 -17.42 4.38 1.84
CA LYS A 50 -18.67 5.11 2.04
C LYS A 50 -19.31 5.44 0.70
N PHE A 51 -18.57 5.99 -0.25
CA PHE A 51 -19.06 6.27 -1.59
C PHE A 51 -19.57 5.00 -2.27
N ALA A 52 -18.75 3.94 -2.29
CA ALA A 52 -19.08 2.67 -2.93
C ALA A 52 -20.32 1.98 -2.32
N SER A 53 -20.53 2.11 -1.01
CA SER A 53 -21.67 1.52 -0.29
C SER A 53 -23.04 2.00 -0.78
N HIS A 54 -23.10 3.15 -1.46
CA HIS A 54 -24.34 3.58 -2.08
C HIS A 54 -24.70 2.63 -3.23
N PHE A 55 -23.73 2.21 -4.04
CA PHE A 55 -23.97 1.47 -5.27
C PHE A 55 -24.00 -0.04 -5.09
N GLY A 56 -23.29 -0.58 -4.09
CA GLY A 56 -23.19 -2.02 -3.89
C GLY A 56 -22.43 -2.39 -2.61
N LYS A 57 -21.88 -3.61 -2.60
CA LYS A 57 -21.15 -4.18 -1.47
C LYS A 57 -19.62 -4.15 -1.64
N GLU A 58 -19.13 -3.48 -2.68
CA GLU A 58 -17.69 -3.29 -2.88
C GLU A 58 -17.14 -2.31 -1.84
N TRP A 59 -15.93 -2.57 -1.35
CA TRP A 59 -15.26 -1.73 -0.36
C TRP A 59 -13.75 -1.90 -0.41
N CYS A 60 -13.01 -1.10 0.37
CA CYS A 60 -11.56 -1.25 0.45
C CYS A 60 -11.02 -0.99 1.86
N MET A 61 -9.82 -1.49 2.13
CA MET A 61 -9.11 -1.28 3.39
C MET A 61 -7.61 -1.24 3.22
N VAL A 62 -6.93 -0.63 4.19
CA VAL A 62 -5.48 -0.76 4.34
C VAL A 62 -5.16 -2.05 5.10
N ALA A 63 -4.19 -2.81 4.61
CA ALA A 63 -3.70 -4.04 5.21
C ALA A 63 -2.19 -3.95 5.51
N GLY A 64 -1.61 -5.04 6.03
CA GLY A 64 -0.18 -5.19 6.19
C GLY A 64 0.44 -4.34 7.30
N SER A 65 1.72 -4.01 7.13
CA SER A 65 2.58 -3.50 8.20
C SER A 65 2.10 -2.18 8.83
N THR A 66 1.31 -1.40 8.09
CA THR A 66 0.76 -0.09 8.49
C THR A 66 -0.22 -0.21 9.63
N VAL A 67 -1.26 -1.02 9.42
CA VAL A 67 -2.34 -1.25 10.39
C VAL A 67 -1.91 -2.22 11.47
N GLU A 68 -0.96 -3.10 11.16
CA GLU A 68 -0.35 -3.97 12.14
C GLU A 68 0.56 -3.21 13.11
N GLY A 69 0.98 -1.98 12.82
CA GLY A 69 1.95 -1.25 13.64
C GLY A 69 3.30 -1.97 13.69
N THR A 70 3.79 -2.41 12.53
CA THR A 70 5.11 -3.04 12.39
C THR A 70 5.93 -2.46 11.22
N ARG A 71 5.47 -1.36 10.60
CA ARG A 71 6.13 -0.77 9.43
C ARG A 71 7.42 -0.08 9.84
N LEU A 72 8.56 -0.50 9.30
CA LEU A 72 9.84 0.19 9.47
C LEU A 72 10.05 1.21 8.36
N ARG A 73 9.93 2.50 8.71
CA ARG A 73 10.15 3.67 7.85
C ARG A 73 11.59 4.18 7.93
N SER A 74 11.95 5.05 7.00
CA SER A 74 13.15 5.91 7.04
C SER A 74 12.76 7.33 6.66
N ASN A 75 13.65 8.32 6.87
CA ASN A 75 13.37 9.72 6.54
C ASN A 75 13.11 9.99 5.04
N ILE A 76 13.42 9.03 4.17
CA ILE A 76 13.33 9.14 2.71
C ILE A 76 12.41 8.09 2.08
N ASN A 77 11.84 7.20 2.90
CA ASN A 77 10.94 6.14 2.45
C ASN A 77 9.90 5.82 3.53
N GLU A 78 8.65 6.19 3.28
CA GLU A 78 7.51 5.90 4.17
C GLU A 78 7.01 4.47 4.11
N GLY A 79 7.51 3.67 3.17
CA GLY A 79 7.12 2.29 2.93
C GLY A 79 5.91 2.14 2.01
N ASP A 80 5.28 0.98 2.14
CA ASP A 80 4.26 0.41 1.25
C ASP A 80 2.90 0.35 1.93
N PHE A 81 1.90 1.01 1.35
CA PHE A 81 0.50 0.89 1.76
C PHE A 81 -0.20 -0.19 0.95
N ASP A 82 -0.54 -1.29 1.61
CA ASP A 82 -1.33 -2.36 0.99
C ASP A 82 -2.82 -1.99 1.02
N TYR A 83 -3.43 -1.73 -0.13
CA TYR A 83 -4.88 -1.56 -0.28
C TYR A 83 -5.48 -2.87 -0.75
N LEU A 84 -6.40 -3.44 0.04
CA LEU A 84 -7.26 -4.51 -0.43
C LEU A 84 -8.53 -3.90 -1.02
N ILE A 85 -8.79 -4.17 -2.30
CA ILE A 85 -10.01 -3.79 -3.02
C ILE A 85 -10.90 -5.02 -3.08
N ILE A 86 -12.05 -4.97 -2.40
CA ILE A 86 -12.85 -6.14 -2.11
C ILE A 86 -14.11 -6.10 -2.94
N SER A 87 -14.31 -7.14 -3.74
CA SER A 87 -15.49 -7.28 -4.60
C SER A 87 -16.75 -7.45 -3.76
N GLY A 88 -17.88 -6.99 -4.29
CA GLY A 88 -19.20 -7.30 -3.76
C GLY A 88 -19.67 -8.73 -4.08
N ILE A 89 -18.92 -9.47 -4.90
CA ILE A 89 -19.16 -10.88 -5.23
C ILE A 89 -18.33 -11.74 -4.30
N SER A 90 -18.97 -12.67 -3.60
CA SER A 90 -18.29 -13.66 -2.77
C SER A 90 -18.06 -14.96 -3.52
N ILE A 91 -16.95 -15.65 -3.24
CA ILE A 91 -16.67 -16.98 -3.78
C ILE A 91 -17.08 -18.02 -2.74
N PRO A 92 -18.02 -18.93 -3.05
CA PRO A 92 -18.38 -20.03 -2.15
C PRO A 92 -17.16 -20.91 -1.83
N VAL A 93 -17.02 -21.34 -0.57
CA VAL A 93 -15.92 -22.24 -0.17
C VAL A 93 -15.93 -23.55 -0.96
N ASP A 94 -17.09 -24.07 -1.37
CA ASP A 94 -17.19 -25.31 -2.16
C ASP A 94 -16.81 -25.12 -3.64
N ALA A 95 -16.55 -23.88 -4.08
CA ALA A 95 -15.96 -23.57 -5.37
C ALA A 95 -14.43 -23.62 -5.35
N LEU A 96 -13.80 -23.73 -4.18
CA LEU A 96 -12.34 -23.77 -4.05
C LEU A 96 -11.81 -25.18 -4.25
N GLU A 97 -10.91 -25.33 -5.21
CA GLU A 97 -10.12 -26.55 -5.41
C GLU A 97 -8.70 -26.28 -4.91
N HIS A 98 -8.37 -26.80 -3.73
CA HIS A 98 -7.04 -26.63 -3.15
C HIS A 98 -5.99 -27.41 -3.94
N ARG A 99 -4.83 -26.79 -4.16
CA ARG A 99 -3.69 -27.51 -4.72
C ARG A 99 -3.15 -28.52 -3.70
N GLU A 100 -2.84 -29.74 -4.17
CA GLU A 100 -2.31 -30.81 -3.32
C GLU A 100 -0.90 -30.48 -2.78
N ASP A 101 -0.07 -29.84 -3.59
CA ASP A 101 1.31 -29.49 -3.23
C ASP A 101 1.39 -28.27 -2.30
N LEU A 102 0.47 -27.32 -2.46
CA LEU A 102 0.42 -26.05 -1.73
C LEU A 102 -1.02 -25.65 -1.40
N PRO A 103 -1.63 -26.18 -0.33
CA PRO A 103 -3.05 -25.94 -0.02
C PRO A 103 -3.46 -24.50 0.27
N CYS A 104 -2.52 -23.56 0.42
CA CYS A 104 -2.85 -22.12 0.50
C CYS A 104 -3.16 -21.51 -0.87
N PHE A 105 -2.79 -22.19 -1.96
CA PHE A 105 -3.17 -21.85 -3.32
C PHE A 105 -4.36 -22.71 -3.76
N VAL A 106 -5.26 -22.08 -4.49
CA VAL A 106 -6.54 -22.64 -4.90
C VAL A 106 -6.82 -22.29 -6.35
N HIS A 107 -7.57 -23.16 -7.02
CA HIS A 107 -8.24 -22.83 -8.28
C HIS A 107 -9.72 -22.62 -8.00
N VAL A 108 -10.30 -21.57 -8.56
CA VAL A 108 -11.72 -21.26 -8.37
C VAL A 108 -12.52 -21.91 -9.49
N ARG A 109 -13.41 -22.84 -9.14
CA ARG A 109 -14.24 -23.58 -10.10
C ARG A 109 -15.30 -22.70 -10.73
N GLY A 110 -15.19 -22.51 -12.04
CA GLY A 110 -16.12 -21.69 -12.82
C GLY A 110 -17.56 -22.23 -12.79
N ASP A 111 -17.74 -23.56 -12.81
CA ASP A 111 -19.05 -24.21 -12.80
C ASP A 111 -19.88 -23.94 -11.54
N LYS A 112 -19.21 -23.57 -10.44
CA LYS A 112 -19.84 -23.23 -9.15
C LYS A 112 -20.23 -21.76 -9.03
N ILE A 113 -19.72 -20.90 -9.92
CA ILE A 113 -19.88 -19.44 -9.87
C ILE A 113 -20.46 -18.86 -11.17
N GLN A 114 -20.99 -19.69 -12.06
CA GLN A 114 -21.51 -19.26 -13.37
C GLN A 114 -22.67 -18.25 -13.30
N HIS A 115 -23.34 -18.14 -12.14
CA HIS A 115 -24.38 -17.14 -11.93
C HIS A 115 -23.81 -15.76 -11.59
N SER A 116 -22.53 -15.68 -11.22
CA SER A 116 -21.84 -14.45 -10.79
C SER A 116 -21.02 -13.81 -11.90
N PHE A 117 -20.58 -14.60 -12.90
CA PHE A 117 -19.67 -14.16 -13.97
C PHE A 117 -20.13 -14.67 -15.34
N SER A 118 -19.85 -13.90 -16.39
CA SER A 118 -20.08 -14.34 -17.77
C SER A 118 -19.20 -15.53 -18.15
N HIS A 119 -19.68 -16.35 -19.09
CA HIS A 119 -18.92 -17.50 -19.59
C HIS A 119 -17.54 -17.15 -20.18
N SER A 120 -17.33 -15.91 -20.63
CA SER A 120 -16.05 -15.44 -21.16
C SER A 120 -14.95 -15.28 -20.10
N LEU A 121 -15.29 -15.16 -18.82
CA LEU A 121 -14.32 -15.01 -17.72
C LEU A 121 -13.92 -16.34 -17.09
N VAL A 122 -14.60 -17.43 -17.46
CA VAL A 122 -14.27 -18.80 -17.08
C VAL A 122 -13.42 -19.41 -18.20
N ASP A 123 -12.13 -19.62 -17.92
CA ASP A 123 -11.22 -20.29 -18.84
C ASP A 123 -11.28 -21.82 -18.62
N GLY A 124 -12.06 -22.48 -19.47
CA GLY A 124 -12.33 -23.92 -19.36
C GLY A 124 -13.09 -24.26 -18.07
N LYS A 125 -12.39 -24.86 -17.09
CA LYS A 125 -12.97 -25.29 -15.80
C LYS A 125 -12.89 -24.20 -14.72
N TYR A 126 -11.94 -23.27 -14.82
CA TYR A 126 -11.58 -22.39 -13.71
C TYR A 126 -11.77 -20.91 -14.06
N LEU A 127 -11.96 -20.08 -13.04
CA LEU A 127 -11.98 -18.62 -13.17
C LEU A 127 -10.58 -18.13 -13.57
N ASN A 128 -10.51 -17.22 -14.55
CA ASN A 128 -9.24 -16.61 -14.91
C ASN A 128 -8.81 -15.55 -13.87
N SER A 129 -7.57 -15.64 -13.38
CA SER A 129 -6.98 -14.76 -12.34
C SER A 129 -6.83 -13.31 -12.77
N ARG A 130 -6.82 -13.05 -14.09
CA ARG A 130 -6.81 -11.71 -14.69
C ARG A 130 -7.97 -10.84 -14.19
N ILE A 131 -9.09 -11.45 -13.81
CA ILE A 131 -10.27 -10.76 -13.27
C ILE A 131 -9.94 -9.87 -12.05
N LEU A 132 -9.02 -10.33 -11.19
CA LEU A 132 -8.55 -9.55 -10.04
C LEU A 132 -7.37 -8.66 -10.42
N LYS A 133 -6.41 -9.15 -11.21
CA LYS A 133 -5.22 -8.37 -11.60
C LYS A 133 -5.57 -7.07 -12.36
N GLU A 134 -6.66 -7.10 -13.13
CA GLU A 134 -7.11 -5.97 -13.93
C GLU A 134 -8.33 -5.24 -13.36
N VAL A 135 -8.84 -5.70 -12.20
CA VAL A 135 -10.05 -5.15 -11.57
C VAL A 135 -11.21 -5.11 -12.58
N ASP A 136 -11.61 -6.31 -13.05
CA ASP A 136 -12.56 -6.48 -14.14
C ASP A 136 -13.94 -5.86 -13.84
N GLY A 137 -14.63 -5.38 -14.89
CA GLY A 137 -15.89 -4.66 -14.76
C GLY A 137 -17.08 -5.50 -14.32
N GLU A 138 -17.06 -6.81 -14.54
CA GLU A 138 -18.10 -7.71 -14.02
C GLU A 138 -17.92 -7.95 -12.52
N ALA A 139 -16.67 -8.07 -12.08
CA ALA A 139 -16.29 -8.31 -10.68
C ALA A 139 -16.31 -7.05 -9.80
N PHE A 140 -15.99 -5.89 -10.38
CA PHE A 140 -15.84 -4.60 -9.70
C PHE A 140 -16.56 -3.51 -10.48
N LYS A 141 -17.90 -3.49 -10.39
CA LYS A 141 -18.73 -2.54 -11.14
C LYS A 141 -18.50 -1.10 -10.68
N ILE A 142 -18.16 -0.91 -9.41
CA ILE A 142 -18.03 0.42 -8.78
C ILE A 142 -16.55 0.79 -8.68
N MET A 143 -15.76 -0.11 -8.09
CA MET A 143 -14.35 0.11 -7.77
C MET A 143 -13.46 0.12 -9.00
N ARG A 144 -13.85 -0.46 -10.15
CA ARG A 144 -13.05 -0.38 -11.39
C ARG A 144 -12.85 1.05 -11.85
N GLY A 145 -13.92 1.86 -11.87
CA GLY A 145 -13.82 3.25 -12.29
C GLY A 145 -12.97 4.08 -11.33
N LEU A 146 -13.14 3.86 -10.02
CA LEU A 146 -12.33 4.48 -8.98
C LEU A 146 -10.86 4.04 -9.06
N PHE A 147 -10.61 2.75 -9.29
CA PHE A 147 -9.28 2.18 -9.44
C PHE A 147 -8.53 2.84 -10.59
N GLN A 148 -9.14 2.97 -11.78
CA GLN A 148 -8.54 3.66 -12.92
C GLN A 148 -8.14 5.10 -12.58
N VAL A 149 -8.91 5.77 -11.74
CA VAL A 149 -8.63 7.13 -11.26
C VAL A 149 -7.48 7.14 -10.24
N PHE A 150 -7.43 6.19 -9.30
CA PHE A 150 -6.41 6.10 -8.25
C PHE A 150 -5.05 5.58 -8.72
N THR A 151 -5.05 4.67 -9.69
CA THR A 151 -3.82 4.08 -10.25
C THR A 151 -3.28 4.87 -11.44
N MET A 152 -3.90 6.00 -11.77
CA MET A 152 -3.40 6.88 -12.82
C MET A 152 -2.04 7.45 -12.38
N PRO A 153 -0.96 7.27 -13.15
CA PRO A 153 0.33 7.85 -12.80
C PRO A 153 0.25 9.37 -12.79
N PHE A 154 0.94 9.96 -11.84
CA PHE A 154 1.11 11.40 -11.67
C PHE A 154 2.47 11.83 -12.22
N ASP A 155 2.51 12.97 -12.89
CA ASP A 155 3.75 13.66 -13.28
C ASP A 155 3.48 15.15 -13.10
N SER A 156 4.11 15.76 -12.10
CA SER A 156 3.94 17.16 -11.76
C SER A 156 5.28 17.80 -11.45
N SER A 157 5.62 18.84 -12.20
CA SER A 157 6.75 19.70 -11.89
C SER A 157 6.23 20.95 -11.19
N GLY A 158 6.29 20.97 -9.86
CA GLY A 158 6.07 22.19 -9.09
C GLY A 158 7.30 23.11 -9.16
N ASN A 159 7.18 24.33 -8.64
CA ASN A 159 8.30 25.27 -8.59
C ASN A 159 9.50 24.78 -7.74
N HIS A 160 9.36 23.69 -6.96
CA HIS A 160 10.31 23.28 -5.91
C HIS A 160 10.75 21.81 -6.00
N SER A 161 9.91 20.92 -6.54
CA SER A 161 10.23 19.52 -6.77
C SER A 161 9.50 18.99 -8.00
N HIS A 162 10.10 18.00 -8.64
CA HIS A 162 9.46 17.22 -9.68
C HIS A 162 9.01 15.90 -9.07
N ASP A 163 7.72 15.65 -9.12
CA ASP A 163 7.09 14.50 -8.49
C ASP A 163 6.53 13.58 -9.59
N VAL A 164 6.84 12.29 -9.51
CA VAL A 164 6.54 11.31 -10.55
C VAL A 164 6.08 9.99 -9.92
N ASP A 165 5.03 9.41 -10.52
CA ASP A 165 4.58 8.06 -10.19
C ASP A 165 4.94 7.07 -11.29
N PHE A 166 5.32 5.86 -10.87
CA PHE A 166 5.48 4.70 -11.73
C PHE A 166 4.52 3.59 -11.31
N ASN A 167 3.90 2.95 -12.30
CA ASN A 167 3.14 1.73 -12.07
C ASN A 167 4.06 0.53 -12.30
N ARG A 168 4.26 -0.28 -11.26
CA ARG A 168 5.03 -1.52 -11.27
C ARG A 168 4.09 -2.72 -11.15
N GLU A 169 4.47 -3.84 -11.77
CA GLU A 169 3.75 -5.10 -11.58
C GLU A 169 3.98 -5.63 -10.15
N ALA A 170 2.92 -5.82 -9.37
CA ALA A 170 2.98 -6.45 -8.06
C ALA A 170 2.45 -7.88 -8.12
N LYS A 171 3.02 -8.79 -7.31
CA LYS A 171 2.75 -10.23 -7.40
C LYS A 171 1.30 -10.66 -7.14
N PRO A 172 0.42 -9.85 -6.50
CA PRO A 172 -1.02 -10.06 -6.56
C PRO A 172 -1.85 -8.89 -7.14
N GLY A 173 -1.23 -7.85 -7.69
CA GLY A 173 -1.93 -6.61 -8.05
C GLY A 173 -1.04 -5.57 -8.75
N MET A 174 -1.31 -4.29 -8.50
CA MET A 174 -0.52 -3.18 -9.04
C MET A 174 0.20 -2.44 -7.91
N CYS A 175 1.50 -2.26 -8.05
CA CYS A 175 2.26 -1.37 -7.16
C CYS A 175 2.37 -0.01 -7.84
N LYS A 176 2.09 1.05 -7.09
CA LYS A 176 2.29 2.42 -7.53
C LYS A 176 3.36 3.04 -6.65
N GLU A 177 4.48 3.41 -7.25
CA GLU A 177 5.59 4.06 -6.55
C GLU A 177 5.61 5.54 -6.88
N HIS A 178 5.66 6.35 -5.83
CA HIS A 178 5.70 7.79 -5.88
C HIS A 178 7.10 8.28 -5.51
N TYR A 179 7.66 9.16 -6.32
CA TYR A 179 8.95 9.81 -6.08
C TYR A 179 8.79 11.32 -6.02
N VAL A 180 9.34 11.95 -4.98
CA VAL A 180 9.37 13.41 -4.80
C VAL A 180 10.78 13.92 -5.06
N GLY A 181 10.90 15.01 -5.83
CA GLY A 181 12.20 15.56 -6.21
C GLY A 181 12.99 14.65 -7.17
N PHE A 182 12.26 13.95 -8.04
CA PHE A 182 12.77 13.05 -9.04
C PHE A 182 13.67 13.78 -10.05
N GLN A 183 14.86 13.25 -10.28
CA GLN A 183 15.88 13.83 -11.18
C GLN A 183 16.64 12.69 -11.87
N LEU A 184 16.80 12.72 -13.19
CA LEU A 184 17.71 11.79 -13.86
C LEU A 184 19.15 12.17 -13.54
N VAL A 185 19.99 11.16 -13.25
CA VAL A 185 21.42 11.40 -12.95
C VAL A 185 22.15 11.92 -14.20
N ASP A 186 21.76 11.46 -15.38
CA ASP A 186 22.21 12.01 -16.67
C ASP A 186 21.40 13.27 -17.01
N LYS A 187 22.08 14.43 -17.05
CA LYS A 187 21.45 15.74 -17.30
C LYS A 187 20.91 15.89 -18.72
N ASP A 188 21.49 15.20 -19.69
CA ASP A 188 21.02 15.26 -21.07
C ASP A 188 19.76 14.40 -21.22
N ALA A 189 19.71 13.25 -20.52
CA ALA A 189 18.49 12.49 -20.32
C ALA A 189 17.42 13.33 -19.61
N ASP A 190 17.78 14.03 -18.53
CA ASP A 190 16.87 14.88 -17.78
C ASP A 190 16.22 15.93 -18.68
N ASN A 191 17.00 16.65 -19.48
CA ASN A 191 16.48 17.63 -20.43
C ASN A 191 15.58 17.02 -21.52
N LEU A 192 15.87 15.79 -21.95
CA LEU A 192 15.14 15.09 -23.01
C LEU A 192 13.82 14.48 -22.52
N TYR A 193 13.84 13.88 -21.33
CA TYR A 193 12.71 13.15 -20.76
C TYR A 193 11.81 14.02 -19.89
N MET A 194 12.32 15.15 -19.35
CA MET A 194 11.62 15.95 -18.34
C MET A 194 11.05 17.28 -18.86
N ARG A 195 11.25 17.63 -20.14
CA ARG A 195 10.76 18.88 -20.76
C ARG A 195 9.25 19.15 -20.56
N GLN A 196 8.95 20.19 -19.78
CA GLN A 196 7.64 20.59 -19.27
C GLN A 196 6.61 20.99 -20.35
N PRO A 197 5.38 20.44 -20.31
CA PRO A 197 4.19 21.22 -20.62
C PRO A 197 3.80 22.04 -19.38
N GLU A 198 3.77 23.37 -19.48
CA GLU A 198 3.11 24.21 -18.47
C GLU A 198 1.65 23.75 -18.37
N THR A 199 1.26 23.16 -17.25
CA THR A 199 -0.14 22.82 -16.98
C THR A 199 -0.91 24.10 -16.71
N ASP A 200 -1.53 24.64 -17.76
CA ASP A 200 -2.52 25.71 -17.62
C ASP A 200 -3.77 25.16 -16.90
N MET A 201 -3.89 25.47 -15.61
CA MET A 201 -5.03 25.12 -14.76
C MET A 201 -6.35 25.64 -15.33
N ARG A 202 -6.35 26.83 -15.96
CA ARG A 202 -7.54 27.38 -16.60
C ARG A 202 -7.92 26.56 -17.81
N ALA A 203 -6.95 26.15 -18.64
CA ALA A 203 -7.20 25.24 -19.75
C ALA A 203 -7.69 23.86 -19.28
N THR A 204 -7.19 23.37 -18.15
CA THR A 204 -7.60 22.08 -17.56
C THR A 204 -9.03 22.15 -17.01
N ASN A 205 -9.39 23.23 -16.31
CA ASN A 205 -10.75 23.44 -15.81
C ASN A 205 -11.75 23.65 -16.97
N ASN A 206 -11.38 24.45 -17.98
CA ASN A 206 -12.20 24.63 -19.17
C ASN A 206 -12.41 23.31 -19.91
N TYR A 207 -11.37 22.46 -19.97
CA TYR A 207 -11.50 21.12 -20.53
C TYR A 207 -12.43 20.25 -19.69
N PHE A 208 -12.28 20.21 -18.37
CA PHE A 208 -13.17 19.44 -17.48
C PHE A 208 -14.63 19.88 -17.65
N GLN A 209 -14.90 21.19 -17.70
CA GLN A 209 -16.22 21.73 -17.98
C GLN A 209 -16.74 21.32 -19.36
N SER A 210 -15.89 21.34 -20.40
CA SER A 210 -16.26 20.91 -21.75
C SER A 210 -16.63 19.43 -21.81
N VAL A 211 -15.87 18.56 -21.13
CA VAL A 211 -16.13 17.11 -21.10
C VAL A 211 -17.39 16.83 -20.29
N MET A 212 -17.56 17.48 -19.14
CA MET A 212 -18.75 17.36 -18.31
C MET A 212 -20.02 17.78 -19.05
N THR A 213 -19.99 18.92 -19.76
CA THR A 213 -21.16 19.43 -20.51
C THR A 213 -21.48 18.63 -21.77
N SER A 214 -20.51 17.90 -22.31
CA SER A 214 -20.70 17.00 -23.46
C SER A 214 -20.97 15.54 -23.07
N SER A 215 -21.04 15.23 -21.77
CA SER A 215 -21.26 13.86 -21.26
C SER A 215 -22.75 13.48 -21.16
N ASP A 216 -23.01 12.20 -20.91
CA ASP A 216 -24.37 11.67 -20.64
C ASP A 216 -24.85 11.94 -19.18
N LEU A 217 -24.15 12.79 -18.42
CA LEU A 217 -24.54 13.12 -17.05
C LEU A 217 -25.87 13.89 -17.03
N SER A 218 -26.69 13.63 -16.01
CA SER A 218 -27.96 14.34 -15.84
C SER A 218 -27.74 15.84 -15.59
N PRO A 219 -28.67 16.72 -16.01
CA PRO A 219 -28.54 18.17 -15.79
C PRO A 219 -28.33 18.53 -14.31
N SER A 220 -28.98 17.81 -13.39
CA SER A 220 -28.79 17.96 -11.95
C SER A 220 -27.36 17.62 -11.51
N MET A 221 -26.77 16.57 -12.08
CA MET A 221 -25.40 16.17 -11.79
C MET A 221 -24.38 17.16 -12.37
N ILE A 222 -24.59 17.62 -13.59
CA ILE A 222 -23.76 18.68 -14.20
C ILE A 222 -23.83 19.94 -13.34
N SER A 223 -25.02 20.34 -12.89
CA SER A 223 -25.19 21.50 -11.99
C SER A 223 -24.45 21.28 -10.67
N LEU A 224 -24.56 20.09 -10.06
CA LEU A 224 -23.85 19.76 -8.83
C LEU A 224 -22.34 19.88 -9.01
N LEU A 225 -21.77 19.17 -9.99
CA LEU A 225 -20.33 19.20 -10.25
C LEU A 225 -19.84 20.60 -10.61
N THR A 226 -20.63 21.37 -11.37
CA THR A 226 -20.33 22.77 -11.69
C THR A 226 -20.31 23.66 -10.45
N ASN A 227 -21.29 23.51 -9.55
CA ASN A 227 -21.33 24.27 -8.29
C ASN A 227 -20.14 23.92 -7.41
N ILE A 228 -19.82 22.63 -7.29
CA ILE A 228 -18.66 22.20 -6.56
C ILE A 228 -17.42 22.88 -7.20
N LEU A 229 -17.20 22.73 -8.52
CA LEU A 229 -16.04 23.30 -9.24
C LEU A 229 -15.94 24.84 -9.14
N GLY A 230 -17.07 25.54 -9.20
CA GLY A 230 -17.13 27.00 -9.10
C GLY A 230 -16.62 27.48 -7.75
N ILE A 231 -17.09 26.86 -6.66
CA ILE A 231 -16.67 27.21 -5.29
C ILE A 231 -15.18 27.00 -5.11
N LEU A 232 -14.59 25.98 -5.73
CA LEU A 232 -13.14 25.85 -5.69
C LEU A 232 -12.38 26.96 -6.36
N ALA A 233 -12.82 27.33 -7.56
CA ALA A 233 -12.15 28.32 -8.36
C ALA A 233 -12.16 29.66 -7.62
N GLU A 234 -13.25 29.95 -6.89
CA GLU A 234 -13.38 31.13 -6.04
C GLU A 234 -12.47 31.11 -4.80
N THR A 235 -12.11 29.92 -4.29
CA THR A 235 -11.29 29.80 -3.09
C THR A 235 -9.79 30.10 -3.37
N TYR A 236 -9.34 30.11 -4.63
CA TYR A 236 -7.90 30.23 -4.99
C TYR A 236 -7.62 30.99 -6.31
N PRO A 237 -7.32 32.30 -6.26
CA PRO A 237 -7.04 33.08 -7.47
C PRO A 237 -5.61 32.95 -8.03
N ASN A 238 -4.61 32.53 -7.24
CA ASN A 238 -3.19 32.64 -7.60
C ASN A 238 -2.33 31.43 -7.16
N ASP A 239 -1.77 30.79 -8.18
CA ASP A 239 -0.53 30.02 -8.32
C ASP A 239 -0.03 29.02 -7.25
N ASP A 240 0.50 27.94 -7.80
CA ASP A 240 1.23 26.79 -7.24
C ASP A 240 0.52 25.85 -6.26
N SER A 241 0.38 24.61 -6.72
CA SER A 241 0.06 23.38 -5.98
C SER A 241 -1.29 23.36 -5.24
N SER A 242 -2.16 22.45 -5.72
CA SER A 242 -3.24 21.78 -4.99
C SER A 242 -4.49 22.61 -4.66
N THR A 243 -5.66 22.27 -5.24
CA THR A 243 -6.94 22.89 -4.81
C THR A 243 -8.19 21.96 -4.82
N ALA A 244 -8.59 21.64 -3.60
CA ALA A 244 -9.90 21.48 -2.97
C ALA A 244 -11.04 20.62 -3.57
N ILE A 245 -11.22 20.40 -4.88
CA ILE A 245 -12.01 19.23 -5.44
C ILE A 245 -11.03 18.33 -6.10
N GLY A 246 -9.98 18.86 -6.71
CA GLY A 246 -8.72 18.13 -6.81
C GLY A 246 -8.14 17.78 -5.43
N GLN A 247 -8.70 18.27 -4.31
CA GLN A 247 -8.40 17.78 -2.95
C GLN A 247 -9.65 17.29 -2.18
N THR A 248 -10.84 17.19 -2.81
CA THR A 248 -11.98 16.46 -2.23
C THR A 248 -12.29 15.19 -3.02
N PHE A 249 -12.45 15.30 -4.36
CA PHE A 249 -12.33 14.16 -5.28
C PHE A 249 -10.89 13.78 -5.56
N GLY A 250 -10.01 14.75 -5.67
CA GLY A 250 -8.60 14.52 -5.59
C GLY A 250 -8.08 14.56 -4.17
N GLY A 251 -8.92 14.69 -3.14
CA GLY A 251 -8.52 14.25 -1.79
C GLY A 251 -8.44 12.74 -1.78
N LEU A 252 -9.39 12.11 -2.47
CA LEU A 252 -9.42 10.70 -2.87
C LEU A 252 -8.38 10.33 -3.96
N ILE A 253 -7.88 11.27 -4.78
CA ILE A 253 -6.80 11.04 -5.79
C ILE A 253 -5.41 11.33 -5.21
N GLU A 254 -5.18 12.47 -4.57
CA GLU A 254 -4.00 12.84 -3.76
C GLU A 254 -3.77 11.82 -2.63
N ALA A 255 -4.84 11.27 -2.06
CA ALA A 255 -4.82 10.04 -1.26
C ALA A 255 -4.07 8.89 -1.90
N ALA A 256 -4.35 8.68 -3.18
CA ALA A 256 -3.78 7.64 -3.99
C ALA A 256 -2.47 8.07 -4.67
N THR A 257 -2.06 9.35 -4.66
CA THR A 257 -0.96 9.83 -5.53
C THR A 257 0.09 10.78 -4.94
N SER A 258 0.01 11.42 -3.77
CA SER A 258 1.11 12.33 -3.33
C SER A 258 1.26 12.56 -1.82
N ASP A 259 2.52 12.63 -1.37
CA ASP A 259 2.96 12.85 0.03
C ASP A 259 3.59 14.24 0.28
N SER A 260 3.53 15.18 -0.66
CA SER A 260 4.32 16.41 -0.54
C SER A 260 3.67 17.45 0.38
N ALA A 261 4.28 17.69 1.54
CA ALA A 261 4.28 19.01 2.19
C ALA A 261 5.73 19.45 2.47
N ILE A 262 5.99 20.75 2.22
CA ILE A 262 7.13 21.60 2.64
C ILE A 262 8.27 21.81 1.60
N ALA A 263 8.35 23.02 1.02
CA ALA A 263 9.45 24.01 1.19
C ALA A 263 9.28 25.22 0.24
N LYS A 264 9.93 26.37 0.56
CA LYS A 264 9.70 27.74 0.04
C LYS A 264 10.74 28.25 -1.00
N SER A 265 10.24 29.17 -1.85
CA SER A 265 10.77 30.42 -2.47
C SER A 265 11.81 30.44 -3.63
N THR A 266 11.33 31.06 -4.73
CA THR A 266 11.88 32.17 -5.58
C THR A 266 12.89 31.97 -6.74
N SER A 267 12.35 32.15 -7.96
CA SER A 267 12.67 33.20 -8.98
C SER A 267 13.45 32.87 -10.28
N ALA A 268 12.88 33.41 -11.38
CA ALA A 268 13.41 33.88 -12.67
C ALA A 268 13.72 32.88 -13.83
N GLN A 269 12.91 32.96 -14.89
CA GLN A 269 13.07 32.31 -16.21
C GLN A 269 14.03 33.06 -17.17
N PRO A 270 14.62 32.35 -18.16
CA PRO A 270 14.62 32.89 -19.53
C PRO A 270 14.32 31.86 -20.64
N LYS A 271 14.17 32.42 -21.87
CA LYS A 271 13.34 32.00 -23.01
C LYS A 271 13.85 30.84 -23.89
N ARG A 272 12.85 30.19 -24.52
CA ARG A 272 12.84 29.07 -25.49
C ARG A 272 13.72 29.21 -26.74
N SER A 273 14.27 28.08 -27.17
CA SER A 273 14.34 27.69 -28.59
C SER A 273 14.08 26.18 -28.76
N LYS A 274 13.30 25.81 -29.79
CA LYS A 274 12.90 24.42 -30.10
C LYS A 274 14.00 23.77 -30.95
N GLN A 275 14.51 22.62 -30.50
CA GLN A 275 15.37 21.76 -31.30
C GLN A 275 14.80 20.33 -31.27
N SER A 276 14.55 19.79 -32.45
CA SER A 276 14.13 18.41 -32.72
C SER A 276 15.33 17.47 -32.63
N ILE A 277 15.20 16.35 -31.92
CA ILE A 277 16.28 15.38 -31.69
C ILE A 277 16.01 14.10 -32.48
N GLY A 278 17.04 13.62 -33.19
CA GLY A 278 17.06 12.37 -33.95
C GLY A 278 17.57 11.16 -33.13
N GLU A 279 17.48 9.96 -33.72
CA GLU A 279 17.58 8.62 -33.09
C GLU A 279 18.90 8.23 -32.37
N ASN A 280 19.88 9.13 -32.21
CA ASN A 280 21.20 8.82 -31.62
C ASN A 280 21.38 9.20 -30.13
N ASP A 281 20.41 9.82 -29.48
CA ASP A 281 20.52 10.25 -28.06
C ASP A 281 19.96 9.19 -27.09
N ARG A 282 20.70 8.09 -26.88
CA ARG A 282 20.31 7.00 -25.95
C ARG A 282 21.07 7.09 -24.63
N HIS A 283 20.41 7.60 -23.58
CA HIS A 283 20.96 7.88 -22.25
C HIS A 283 20.65 6.82 -21.17
N TYR A 284 20.59 5.53 -21.53
CA TYR A 284 20.39 4.44 -20.57
C TYR A 284 21.70 3.69 -20.31
N ILE A 285 21.82 3.06 -19.13
CA ILE A 285 22.89 2.12 -18.79
C ILE A 285 22.36 0.69 -18.80
N GLU A 286 23.26 -0.30 -18.76
CA GLU A 286 22.90 -1.70 -18.52
C GLU A 286 23.14 -2.05 -17.05
N ASP A 287 22.13 -2.66 -16.41
CA ASP A 287 22.23 -3.16 -15.05
C ASP A 287 23.09 -4.45 -14.98
N SER A 288 23.29 -4.98 -13.77
CA SER A 288 24.04 -6.22 -13.55
C SER A 288 23.50 -7.46 -14.30
N SER A 289 22.28 -7.40 -14.82
CA SER A 289 21.63 -8.44 -15.61
C SER A 289 21.61 -8.15 -17.12
N GLY A 290 22.23 -7.04 -17.56
CA GLY A 290 22.24 -6.59 -18.95
C GLY A 290 20.95 -5.87 -19.38
N LYS A 291 20.07 -5.51 -18.44
CA LYS A 291 18.81 -4.82 -18.73
C LYS A 291 19.03 -3.31 -18.76
N LYS A 292 18.39 -2.63 -19.70
CA LYS A 292 18.50 -1.17 -19.85
C LYS A 292 17.74 -0.43 -18.76
N VAL A 293 18.44 0.43 -18.03
CA VAL A 293 17.92 1.20 -16.90
C VAL A 293 18.42 2.65 -16.91
N PHE A 294 17.72 3.51 -16.18
CA PHE A 294 18.07 4.89 -15.89
C PHE A 294 18.33 5.04 -14.40
N ARG A 295 19.40 5.73 -14.01
CA ARG A 295 19.61 6.10 -12.60
C ARG A 295 18.88 7.39 -12.29
N VAL A 296 18.10 7.37 -11.22
CA VAL A 296 17.29 8.50 -10.76
C VAL A 296 17.67 8.87 -9.35
N LYS A 297 17.64 10.17 -9.05
CA LYS A 297 17.74 10.73 -7.71
C LYS A 297 16.38 11.17 -7.23
N PHE A 298 16.10 10.98 -5.96
CA PHE A 298 14.88 11.46 -5.32
C PHE A 298 15.17 11.91 -3.89
N ASN A 299 14.31 12.78 -3.39
CA ASN A 299 14.37 13.23 -1.99
C ASN A 299 13.59 12.27 -1.09
N TYR A 300 12.48 11.75 -1.59
CA TYR A 300 11.54 10.96 -0.83
C TYR A 300 10.78 10.00 -1.75
N LYS A 301 10.41 8.82 -1.24
CA LYS A 301 9.54 7.88 -1.93
C LYS A 301 8.49 7.24 -1.03
N SER A 302 7.36 6.87 -1.64
CA SER A 302 6.34 6.01 -1.02
C SER A 302 5.73 5.07 -2.06
N SER A 303 5.09 4.00 -1.59
CA SER A 303 4.50 3.01 -2.49
C SER A 303 3.11 2.58 -2.03
N LYS A 304 2.26 2.19 -2.97
CA LYS A 304 0.89 1.75 -2.75
C LYS A 304 0.62 0.49 -3.54
N ASP A 305 0.36 -0.60 -2.86
CA ASP A 305 0.04 -1.89 -3.45
C ASP A 305 -1.47 -2.07 -3.49
N PHE A 306 -2.06 -2.00 -4.66
CA PHE A 306 -3.49 -2.24 -4.84
C PHE A 306 -3.73 -3.70 -5.22
N ILE A 307 -4.38 -4.42 -4.31
CA ILE A 307 -4.62 -5.86 -4.40
C ILE A 307 -6.13 -6.08 -4.45
N ALA A 308 -6.63 -6.58 -5.58
CA ALA A 308 -8.04 -6.93 -5.69
C ALA A 308 -8.30 -8.33 -5.12
N ALA A 309 -9.45 -8.51 -4.47
CA ALA A 309 -9.79 -9.75 -3.81
C ALA A 309 -11.29 -10.06 -3.85
N PHE A 310 -11.60 -11.36 -3.82
CA PHE A 310 -12.95 -11.83 -3.52
C PHE A 310 -13.06 -12.27 -2.06
N PRO A 311 -14.09 -11.85 -1.31
CA PRO A 311 -14.41 -12.44 -0.02
C PRO A 311 -14.92 -13.88 -0.21
N LEU A 312 -14.68 -14.75 0.78
CA LEU A 312 -15.23 -16.10 0.80
C LEU A 312 -16.61 -16.15 1.45
N GLU A 313 -17.51 -16.94 0.86
CA GLU A 313 -18.80 -17.29 1.44
C GLU A 313 -18.73 -18.70 2.05
N GLY A 314 -18.89 -18.77 3.38
CA GLY A 314 -18.87 -20.01 4.14
C GLY A 314 -17.66 -20.12 5.08
N LYS A 315 -17.57 -21.23 5.81
CA LYS A 315 -16.48 -21.48 6.77
C LYS A 315 -15.40 -22.36 6.15
N LEU A 316 -14.15 -21.92 6.24
CA LEU A 316 -13.00 -22.73 5.87
C LEU A 316 -12.71 -23.78 6.94
N LYS A 317 -12.60 -25.05 6.51
CA LYS A 317 -12.24 -26.17 7.40
C LYS A 317 -10.90 -25.94 8.10
N CYS A 318 -9.93 -25.33 7.41
CA CYS A 318 -8.59 -25.09 7.95
C CYS A 318 -8.61 -24.16 9.17
N LEU A 319 -9.56 -23.22 9.27
CA LEU A 319 -9.67 -22.35 10.44
C LEU A 319 -10.21 -23.09 11.66
N GLU A 320 -11.10 -24.06 11.48
CA GLU A 320 -11.54 -24.93 12.59
C GLU A 320 -10.41 -25.87 13.03
N GLU A 321 -9.67 -26.45 12.08
CA GLU A 321 -8.50 -27.27 12.39
C GLU A 321 -7.42 -26.45 13.13
N TRP A 322 -7.19 -25.22 12.69
CA TRP A 322 -6.32 -24.27 13.37
C TRP A 322 -6.81 -23.95 14.79
N ARG A 323 -8.10 -23.65 14.95
CA ARG A 323 -8.73 -23.38 16.24
C ARG A 323 -8.53 -24.53 17.22
N VAL A 324 -8.85 -25.76 16.80
CA VAL A 324 -8.64 -26.96 17.62
C VAL A 324 -7.17 -27.07 18.01
N ARG A 325 -6.26 -26.97 17.04
CA ARG A 325 -4.81 -27.07 17.28
C ARG A 325 -4.31 -26.07 18.32
N ILE A 326 -4.79 -24.83 18.29
CA ILE A 326 -4.39 -23.80 19.25
C ILE A 326 -5.01 -24.05 20.63
N LEU A 327 -6.30 -24.37 20.71
CA LEU A 327 -7.01 -24.51 21.99
C LEU A 327 -6.68 -25.82 22.74
N THR A 328 -6.22 -26.87 22.05
CA THR A 328 -5.86 -28.14 22.69
C THR A 328 -4.37 -28.27 23.02
N SER A 329 -3.55 -27.30 22.64
CA SER A 329 -2.11 -27.37 22.91
C SER A 329 -1.83 -26.93 24.35
N ASN A 330 -1.30 -27.86 25.15
CA ASN A 330 -1.15 -27.73 26.61
C ASN A 330 -0.19 -26.62 27.08
N ASN A 331 0.53 -25.96 26.17
CA ASN A 331 1.55 -24.95 26.47
C ASN A 331 1.25 -23.58 25.86
N VAL A 332 0.03 -23.33 25.36
CA VAL A 332 -0.27 -22.09 24.63
C VAL A 332 -0.54 -20.93 25.59
N LEU A 333 0.42 -20.02 25.67
CA LEU A 333 0.29 -18.74 26.39
C LEU A 333 -0.40 -17.66 25.54
N TRP A 334 -0.34 -17.82 24.21
CA TRP A 334 -0.85 -16.87 23.22
C TRP A 334 -1.19 -17.61 21.92
N PRO A 335 -2.26 -17.24 21.20
CA PRO A 335 -3.20 -16.16 21.48
C PRO A 335 -4.30 -16.57 22.50
N SER A 336 -5.01 -15.59 23.05
CA SER A 336 -6.15 -15.85 23.94
C SER A 336 -7.32 -16.51 23.20
N SER A 337 -8.18 -17.24 23.91
CA SER A 337 -9.37 -17.86 23.32
C SER A 337 -10.29 -16.84 22.63
N GLU A 338 -10.42 -15.63 23.17
CA GLU A 338 -11.19 -14.55 22.53
C GLU A 338 -10.58 -14.14 21.17
N THR A 339 -9.26 -14.00 21.10
CA THR A 339 -8.55 -13.73 19.86
C THR A 339 -8.74 -14.86 18.84
N VAL A 340 -8.70 -16.11 19.29
CA VAL A 340 -8.97 -17.29 18.43
C VAL A 340 -10.38 -17.25 17.85
N GLU A 341 -11.40 -16.98 18.66
CA GLU A 341 -12.79 -16.90 18.18
C GLU A 341 -12.99 -15.75 17.20
N ARG A 342 -12.40 -14.58 17.47
CA ARG A 342 -12.43 -13.43 16.55
C ARG A 342 -11.79 -13.74 15.20
N ILE A 343 -10.71 -14.51 15.19
CA ILE A 343 -10.06 -14.97 13.94
C ILE A 343 -10.95 -15.96 13.18
N CYS A 344 -11.61 -16.88 13.87
CA CYS A 344 -12.51 -17.84 13.21
C CYS A 344 -13.78 -17.19 12.63
N GLN A 345 -14.10 -15.98 13.07
CA GLN A 345 -15.21 -15.17 12.58
C GLN A 345 -14.79 -14.13 11.55
N SER A 346 -13.48 -13.93 11.32
CA SER A 346 -13.00 -12.93 10.38
C SER A 346 -13.17 -13.38 8.93
N GLU A 347 -13.25 -12.41 8.03
CA GLU A 347 -13.32 -12.69 6.60
C GLU A 347 -11.99 -13.24 6.08
N VAL A 348 -12.09 -14.14 5.10
CA VAL A 348 -10.97 -14.66 4.35
C VAL A 348 -11.19 -14.32 2.88
N TYR A 349 -10.10 -14.01 2.20
CA TYR A 349 -10.14 -13.52 0.83
C TYR A 349 -9.41 -14.47 -0.12
N VAL A 350 -9.73 -14.35 -1.41
CA VAL A 350 -9.01 -14.99 -2.51
C VAL A 350 -8.37 -13.88 -3.35
N VAL A 351 -7.06 -13.94 -3.53
CA VAL A 351 -6.27 -12.98 -4.32
C VAL A 351 -5.58 -13.67 -5.49
N ALA A 352 -5.44 -12.98 -6.63
CA ALA A 352 -4.79 -13.55 -7.81
C ALA A 352 -3.26 -13.52 -7.67
N LYS A 353 -2.69 -14.62 -7.19
CA LYS A 353 -1.24 -14.75 -6.94
C LYS A 353 -0.75 -16.08 -7.52
N PRO A 354 0.24 -16.06 -8.44
CA PRO A 354 0.84 -17.29 -8.94
C PRO A 354 1.44 -18.13 -7.81
N ALA A 355 1.30 -19.45 -7.89
CA ALA A 355 1.90 -20.35 -6.92
C ALA A 355 3.42 -20.26 -6.90
N ILE A 356 4.00 -20.50 -5.72
CA ILE A 356 5.47 -20.47 -5.53
C ILE A 356 6.17 -21.68 -6.16
N VAL A 357 5.44 -22.76 -6.39
CA VAL A 357 5.92 -23.98 -7.07
C VAL A 357 4.97 -24.26 -8.23
N ASN A 358 5.51 -24.59 -9.41
CA ASN A 358 4.74 -24.92 -10.62
C ASN A 358 3.56 -23.94 -10.86
N PRO A 359 3.84 -22.64 -11.09
CA PRO A 359 2.80 -21.62 -11.24
C PRO A 359 1.94 -21.85 -12.48
N SER A 360 0.63 -21.75 -12.31
CA SER A 360 -0.37 -21.61 -13.39
C SER A 360 -0.97 -20.21 -13.29
N ALA A 361 -0.23 -19.21 -13.78
CA ALA A 361 -0.49 -17.79 -13.50
C ALA A 361 -1.89 -17.31 -13.89
N ASP A 362 -2.56 -17.97 -14.83
CA ASP A 362 -3.90 -17.62 -15.32
C ASP A 362 -5.03 -18.16 -14.44
N ILE A 363 -4.78 -19.12 -13.56
CA ILE A 363 -5.83 -19.76 -12.72
C ILE A 363 -5.45 -19.88 -11.25
N ASP A 364 -4.19 -19.63 -10.89
CA ASP A 364 -3.73 -19.66 -9.51
C ASP A 364 -4.26 -18.45 -8.73
N PHE A 365 -4.96 -18.77 -7.62
CA PHE A 365 -5.28 -17.83 -6.58
C PHE A 365 -4.66 -18.27 -5.25
N CYS A 366 -4.54 -17.36 -4.30
CA CYS A 366 -4.04 -17.61 -2.95
C CYS A 366 -5.08 -17.16 -1.93
N LEU A 367 -5.20 -17.92 -0.83
CA LEU A 367 -5.97 -17.49 0.34
C LEU A 367 -5.25 -16.35 1.05
N GLY A 368 -5.99 -15.28 1.34
CA GLY A 368 -5.53 -14.11 2.09
C GLY A 368 -6.22 -14.02 3.45
N PHE A 369 -5.43 -14.05 4.52
CA PHE A 369 -5.90 -14.00 5.92
C PHE A 369 -5.67 -12.63 6.56
N ASN A 370 -5.74 -11.55 5.78
CA ASN A 370 -5.34 -10.20 6.19
C ASN A 370 -6.03 -9.73 7.48
N GLN A 371 -7.33 -10.03 7.66
CA GLN A 371 -8.05 -9.69 8.90
C GLN A 371 -7.58 -10.52 10.10
N ALA A 372 -7.36 -11.82 9.92
CA ALA A 372 -6.84 -12.68 10.97
C ALA A 372 -5.42 -12.24 11.40
N GLU A 373 -4.58 -11.86 10.44
CA GLU A 373 -3.24 -11.32 10.71
C GLU A 373 -3.29 -10.01 11.48
N LEU A 374 -4.19 -9.09 11.12
CA LEU A 374 -4.40 -7.86 11.86
C LEU A 374 -4.84 -8.13 13.31
N ILE A 375 -5.78 -9.06 13.51
CA ILE A 375 -6.24 -9.46 14.83
C ILE A 375 -5.08 -10.05 15.66
N LEU A 376 -4.28 -10.95 15.08
CA LEU A 376 -3.09 -11.50 15.76
C LEU A 376 -2.10 -10.40 16.11
N ALA A 377 -1.73 -9.54 15.14
CA ALA A 377 -0.80 -8.45 15.35
C ALA A 377 -1.29 -7.49 16.45
N SER A 378 -2.60 -7.22 16.52
CA SER A 378 -3.19 -6.37 17.56
C SER A 378 -3.12 -6.96 18.97
N SER A 379 -3.00 -8.29 19.07
CA SER A 379 -2.93 -9.02 20.35
C SER A 379 -1.50 -9.16 20.90
N LEU A 380 -0.49 -8.68 20.19
CA LEU A 380 0.91 -8.70 20.65
C LEU A 380 1.17 -7.59 21.68
N SER A 381 1.91 -7.92 22.74
CA SER A 381 2.47 -6.92 23.65
C SER A 381 3.48 -6.02 22.94
N SER A 382 3.83 -4.88 23.55
CA SER A 382 4.87 -3.97 23.02
C SER A 382 6.21 -4.68 22.83
N ASP A 383 6.53 -5.63 23.69
CA ASP A 383 7.81 -6.34 23.70
C ASP A 383 7.85 -7.48 22.68
N GLN A 384 6.74 -8.22 22.56
CA GLN A 384 6.54 -9.17 21.46
C GLN A 384 6.63 -8.47 20.10
N ARG A 385 6.00 -7.29 19.99
CA ARG A 385 6.07 -6.44 18.79
C ARG A 385 7.50 -5.97 18.52
N LEU A 386 8.26 -5.59 19.54
CA LEU A 386 9.67 -5.24 19.39
C LEU A 386 10.49 -6.40 18.80
N CYS A 387 10.25 -7.64 19.23
CA CYS A 387 10.88 -8.83 18.64
C CYS A 387 10.57 -8.97 17.13
N VAL A 388 9.32 -8.71 16.71
CA VAL A 388 8.95 -8.65 15.28
C VAL A 388 9.70 -7.54 14.55
N LEU A 389 9.86 -6.36 15.16
CA LEU A 389 10.64 -5.26 14.56
C LEU A 389 12.12 -5.61 14.39
N LEU A 390 12.72 -6.33 15.36
CA LEU A 390 14.10 -6.82 15.25
C LEU A 390 14.25 -7.81 14.09
N LEU A 391 13.33 -8.76 13.93
CA LEU A 391 13.30 -9.68 12.78
C LEU A 391 13.19 -8.92 11.44
N LYS A 392 12.34 -7.88 11.38
CA LYS A 392 12.23 -7.04 10.18
C LYS A 392 13.49 -6.22 9.91
N ALA A 393 14.17 -5.74 10.94
CA ALA A 393 15.44 -5.04 10.80
C ALA A 393 16.52 -5.98 10.23
N LEU A 394 16.63 -7.21 10.75
CA LEU A 394 17.51 -8.24 10.20
C LEU A 394 17.18 -8.56 8.74
N GLN A 395 15.90 -8.71 8.40
CA GLN A 395 15.46 -8.94 7.01
C GLN A 395 15.82 -7.79 6.07
N LYS A 396 15.63 -6.53 6.51
CA LYS A 396 15.91 -5.33 5.70
C LYS A 396 17.40 -4.97 5.63
N GLY A 397 18.19 -5.39 6.62
CA GLY A 397 19.64 -5.18 6.70
C GLY A 397 20.41 -6.43 6.29
N TYR A 398 20.85 -7.20 7.28
CA TYR A 398 21.76 -8.34 7.10
C TYR A 398 21.29 -9.39 6.08
N LEU A 399 19.99 -9.71 6.07
CA LEU A 399 19.41 -10.73 5.19
C LEU A 399 18.79 -10.16 3.90
N LYS A 400 19.01 -8.87 3.60
CA LYS A 400 18.38 -8.17 2.45
C LYS A 400 18.53 -8.92 1.13
N ARG A 401 19.69 -9.55 0.90
CA ARG A 401 19.98 -10.32 -0.32
C ARG A 401 19.03 -11.49 -0.57
N TYR A 402 18.35 -11.98 0.46
CA TYR A 402 17.40 -13.10 0.37
C TYR A 402 15.95 -12.65 0.21
N SER A 403 15.67 -11.34 0.07
CA SER A 403 14.29 -10.80 0.04
C SER A 403 13.42 -11.32 -1.12
N SER A 404 14.03 -11.90 -2.16
CA SER A 404 13.31 -12.54 -3.27
C SER A 404 12.69 -13.89 -2.92
N VAL A 405 13.27 -14.61 -1.95
CA VAL A 405 12.86 -15.96 -1.54
C VAL A 405 12.40 -16.04 -0.08
N LEU A 406 12.91 -15.17 0.79
CA LEU A 406 12.59 -15.05 2.20
C LEU A 406 12.04 -13.65 2.49
N THR A 407 10.77 -13.56 2.90
CA THR A 407 10.08 -12.29 3.12
C THR A 407 9.78 -12.06 4.60
N THR A 408 9.36 -10.85 4.95
CA THR A 408 8.88 -10.51 6.30
C THR A 408 7.68 -11.36 6.72
N PHE A 409 6.87 -11.87 5.76
CA PHE A 409 5.77 -12.78 6.03
C PHE A 409 6.24 -14.15 6.57
N HIS A 410 7.38 -14.66 6.09
CA HIS A 410 7.96 -15.91 6.61
C HIS A 410 8.43 -15.72 8.06
N TRP A 411 9.10 -14.61 8.36
CA TRP A 411 9.52 -14.28 9.72
C TRP A 411 8.34 -14.05 10.67
N LYS A 412 7.28 -13.39 10.20
CA LYS A 412 6.03 -13.21 10.95
C LYS A 412 5.38 -14.55 11.28
N THR A 413 5.35 -15.46 10.31
CA THR A 413 4.84 -16.82 10.51
C THR A 413 5.68 -17.61 11.53
N ALA A 414 7.00 -17.60 11.39
CA ALA A 414 7.91 -18.25 12.33
C ALA A 414 7.75 -17.68 13.76
N PHE A 415 7.64 -16.36 13.87
CA PHE A 415 7.37 -15.68 15.13
C PHE A 415 6.04 -16.15 15.73
N TYR A 416 4.95 -16.25 14.98
CA TYR A 416 3.67 -16.70 15.54
C TYR A 416 3.71 -18.13 16.11
N TYR A 417 4.44 -19.05 15.47
CA TYR A 417 4.63 -20.41 16.01
C TYR A 417 5.42 -20.41 17.32
N GLN A 418 6.39 -19.51 17.47
CA GLN A 418 7.24 -19.43 18.66
C GLN A 418 6.65 -18.55 19.76
N CYS A 419 5.85 -17.54 19.42
CA CYS A 419 5.24 -16.60 20.37
C CYS A 419 4.40 -17.33 21.44
N GLY A 420 3.68 -18.39 21.04
CA GLY A 420 2.90 -19.21 21.97
C GLY A 420 3.73 -20.17 22.83
N GLN A 421 5.02 -20.36 22.53
CA GLN A 421 5.93 -21.31 23.20
C GLN A 421 6.99 -20.62 24.06
N ILE A 422 7.41 -19.41 23.69
CA ILE A 422 8.38 -18.61 24.43
C ILE A 422 7.75 -18.14 25.75
N ASP A 423 8.47 -18.31 26.86
CA ASP A 423 8.09 -17.76 28.15
C ASP A 423 7.92 -16.23 28.02
N PRO A 424 6.78 -15.62 28.43
CA PRO A 424 6.57 -14.18 28.28
C PRO A 424 7.66 -13.34 28.95
N ALA A 425 8.33 -13.85 30.00
CA ALA A 425 9.45 -13.19 30.66
C ALA A 425 10.70 -13.05 29.77
N LEU A 426 10.85 -13.87 28.72
CA LEU A 426 11.94 -13.76 27.76
C LEU A 426 11.75 -12.61 26.77
N PHE A 427 10.56 -12.02 26.68
CA PHE A 427 10.36 -10.83 25.87
C PHE A 427 10.86 -9.55 26.56
N ASP A 428 11.35 -9.60 27.80
CA ASP A 428 11.83 -8.42 28.51
C ASP A 428 12.92 -7.68 27.71
N ARG A 429 12.58 -6.46 27.30
CA ARG A 429 13.43 -5.60 26.45
C ARG A 429 14.75 -5.18 27.13
N HIS A 430 14.86 -5.30 28.45
CA HIS A 430 16.05 -4.86 29.18
C HIS A 430 17.10 -5.96 29.38
N SER A 431 16.69 -7.22 29.32
CA SER A 431 17.54 -8.35 29.70
C SER A 431 17.53 -9.53 28.73
N THR A 432 16.37 -9.96 28.24
CA THR A 432 16.21 -11.31 27.64
C THR A 432 15.66 -11.32 26.22
N ILE A 433 15.22 -10.20 25.66
CA ILE A 433 14.60 -10.15 24.33
C ILE A 433 15.45 -10.75 23.19
N LEU A 434 16.78 -10.72 23.30
CA LEU A 434 17.65 -11.38 22.32
C LEU A 434 17.56 -12.91 22.37
N LEU A 435 17.26 -13.50 23.53
CA LEU A 435 17.00 -14.94 23.67
C LEU A 435 15.65 -15.32 23.04
N ALA A 436 14.64 -14.45 23.16
CA ALA A 436 13.38 -14.62 22.43
C ALA A 436 13.61 -14.54 20.91
N LEU A 437 14.44 -13.59 20.46
CA LEU A 437 14.85 -13.48 19.05
C LEU A 437 15.57 -14.75 18.57
N GLU A 438 16.56 -15.23 19.34
CA GLU A 438 17.31 -16.47 19.07
C GLU A 438 16.38 -17.69 18.94
N SER A 439 15.35 -17.78 19.77
CA SER A 439 14.36 -18.87 19.71
C SER A 439 13.62 -18.89 18.36
N VAL A 440 13.25 -17.72 17.84
CA VAL A 440 12.61 -17.59 16.52
C VAL A 440 13.58 -17.90 15.38
N LEU A 441 14.83 -17.42 15.47
CA LEU A 441 15.88 -17.69 14.49
C LEU A 441 16.21 -19.19 14.42
N SER A 442 16.32 -19.85 15.57
CA SER A 442 16.56 -21.29 15.68
C SER A 442 15.41 -22.10 15.07
N TYR A 443 14.16 -21.71 15.32
CA TYR A 443 13.01 -22.32 14.67
C TYR A 443 13.03 -22.16 13.15
N MET A 444 13.46 -21.01 12.63
CA MET A 444 13.64 -20.83 11.18
C MET A 444 14.74 -21.72 10.63
N ILE A 445 15.85 -21.93 11.35
CA ILE A 445 16.90 -22.89 10.94
C ILE A 445 16.32 -24.30 10.79
N GLU A 446 15.51 -24.76 11.74
CA GLU A 446 14.84 -26.07 11.65
C GLU A 446 13.88 -26.15 10.46
N CYS A 447 13.11 -25.09 10.21
CA CYS A 447 12.21 -25.02 9.06
C CYS A 447 12.98 -25.10 7.75
N LEU A 448 14.10 -24.39 7.63
CA LEU A 448 14.96 -24.41 6.44
C LEU A 448 15.65 -25.77 6.26
N GLU A 449 16.05 -26.44 7.34
CA GLU A 449 16.64 -27.79 7.29
C GLU A 449 15.64 -28.81 6.74
N LYS A 450 14.38 -28.73 7.20
CA LYS A 450 13.28 -29.55 6.70
C LYS A 450 12.72 -29.03 5.37
N ARG A 451 13.17 -27.86 4.91
CA ARG A 451 12.57 -27.05 3.82
C ARG A 451 11.06 -26.94 3.94
N TYR A 452 10.58 -26.78 5.17
CA TYR A 452 9.17 -26.77 5.49
C TYR A 452 8.87 -25.73 6.58
N LEU A 453 8.24 -24.62 6.18
CA LEU A 453 7.65 -23.63 7.07
C LEU A 453 6.14 -23.68 6.87
N LYS A 454 5.43 -24.25 7.84
CA LYS A 454 3.98 -24.37 7.79
C LYS A 454 3.32 -22.99 7.83
N HIS A 455 2.33 -22.74 6.98
CA HIS A 455 1.48 -21.57 7.07
C HIS A 455 0.78 -21.54 8.44
N TYR A 456 0.61 -20.37 9.05
CA TYR A 456 0.07 -20.32 10.41
C TYR A 456 -1.38 -20.86 10.48
N PHE A 457 -2.25 -20.49 9.53
CA PHE A 457 -3.67 -20.86 9.55
C PHE A 457 -4.05 -22.19 8.87
N LEU A 458 -3.14 -22.83 8.10
CA LEU A 458 -3.49 -24.04 7.33
C LEU A 458 -2.27 -24.89 6.98
N GLU A 459 -2.51 -26.10 6.47
CA GLU A 459 -1.46 -27.06 6.11
C GLU A 459 -0.81 -26.75 4.75
N SER A 460 0.02 -25.71 4.68
CA SER A 460 0.75 -25.38 3.44
C SER A 460 2.19 -24.97 3.72
N ASN A 461 3.13 -25.35 2.85
CA ASN A 461 4.54 -25.00 2.99
C ASN A 461 4.86 -23.65 2.32
N LEU A 462 5.23 -22.65 3.12
CA LEU A 462 5.54 -21.31 2.65
C LEU A 462 6.90 -21.18 1.94
N ILE A 463 7.81 -22.13 2.15
CA ILE A 463 9.18 -22.09 1.63
C ILE A 463 9.47 -23.25 0.68
N ALA A 464 8.44 -23.84 0.08
CA ALA A 464 8.57 -24.99 -0.82
C ALA A 464 9.43 -24.70 -2.06
N HIS A 465 9.53 -23.43 -2.47
CA HIS A 465 10.36 -23.00 -3.60
C HIS A 465 11.86 -22.87 -3.27
N ILE A 466 12.23 -22.87 -1.99
CA ILE A 466 13.63 -22.69 -1.57
C ILE A 466 14.41 -23.98 -1.86
N THR A 467 15.47 -23.86 -2.65
CA THR A 467 16.36 -24.99 -2.96
C THR A 467 17.19 -25.38 -1.73
N GLU A 468 17.73 -26.61 -1.72
CA GLU A 468 18.60 -27.06 -0.63
C GLU A 468 19.86 -26.18 -0.48
N LYS A 469 20.43 -25.73 -1.60
CA LYS A 469 21.57 -24.81 -1.59
C LYS A 469 21.23 -23.48 -0.92
N GLU A 470 20.15 -22.82 -1.36
CA GLU A 470 19.69 -21.56 -0.78
C GLU A 470 19.33 -21.72 0.70
N ALA A 471 18.66 -22.82 1.06
CA ALA A 471 18.31 -23.11 2.44
C ALA A 471 19.56 -23.22 3.33
N ASN A 472 20.61 -23.91 2.87
CA ASN A 472 21.87 -24.03 3.61
C ASN A 472 22.61 -22.69 3.74
N GLU A 473 22.63 -21.88 2.68
CA GLU A 473 23.21 -20.53 2.73
C GLU A 473 22.47 -19.63 3.72
N ILE A 474 21.13 -19.60 3.68
CA ILE A 474 20.32 -18.81 4.60
C ILE A 474 20.53 -19.30 6.05
N ARG A 475 20.53 -20.62 6.29
CA ARG A 475 20.79 -21.20 7.63
C ARG A 475 22.13 -20.76 8.18
N GLN A 476 23.19 -20.79 7.37
CA GLN A 476 24.52 -20.36 7.81
C GLN A 476 24.53 -18.88 8.21
N ASN A 477 23.87 -18.03 7.43
CA ASN A 477 23.71 -16.61 7.78
C ASN A 477 22.89 -16.40 9.05
N ILE A 478 21.85 -17.20 9.29
CA ILE A 478 21.08 -17.11 10.54
C ILE A 478 21.93 -17.52 11.74
N LYS A 479 22.82 -18.52 11.59
CA LYS A 479 23.77 -18.89 12.67
C LYS A 479 24.72 -17.74 12.98
N GLU A 480 25.24 -17.05 11.96
CA GLU A 480 26.07 -15.86 12.14
C GLU A 480 25.32 -14.73 12.89
N ILE A 481 24.02 -14.57 12.64
CA ILE A 481 23.17 -13.65 13.42
C ILE A 481 23.04 -14.09 14.88
N ILE A 482 22.90 -15.39 15.15
CA ILE A 482 22.80 -15.90 16.53
C ILE A 482 24.13 -15.71 17.27
N GLU A 483 25.26 -15.88 16.59
CA GLU A 483 26.60 -15.68 17.16
C GLU A 483 26.88 -14.21 17.52
N ASP A 484 26.47 -13.26 16.67
CA ASP A 484 26.61 -11.82 16.93
C ASP A 484 25.36 -11.02 16.47
N PRO A 485 24.28 -11.03 17.27
CA PRO A 485 23.04 -10.36 16.90
C PRO A 485 23.20 -8.84 16.85
N GLU A 486 24.14 -8.28 17.62
CA GLU A 486 24.41 -6.86 17.66
C GLU A 486 25.00 -6.38 16.33
N ALA A 487 26.05 -7.05 15.84
CA ALA A 487 26.67 -6.71 14.56
C ALA A 487 25.69 -6.91 13.40
N ALA A 488 24.90 -7.98 13.42
CA ALA A 488 23.90 -8.23 12.39
C ALA A 488 22.81 -7.14 12.36
N LEU A 489 22.30 -6.72 13.53
CA LEU A 489 21.35 -5.61 13.62
C LEU A 489 21.96 -4.29 13.15
N GLN A 490 23.23 -4.03 13.50
CA GLN A 490 23.94 -2.80 13.14
C GLN A 490 23.90 -2.52 11.63
N VAL A 491 23.95 -3.56 10.78
CA VAL A 491 23.86 -3.43 9.31
C VAL A 491 22.62 -2.65 8.87
N TYR A 492 21.46 -2.88 9.50
CA TYR A 492 20.24 -2.14 9.19
C TYR A 492 20.38 -0.65 9.53
N PHE A 493 20.98 -0.32 10.68
CA PHE A 493 21.11 1.06 11.14
C PHE A 493 22.18 1.82 10.35
N ASP A 494 23.27 1.17 9.96
CA ASP A 494 24.31 1.79 9.13
C ASP A 494 23.79 2.06 7.71
N THR A 495 23.08 1.10 7.11
CA THR A 495 22.44 1.28 5.80
C THR A 495 21.48 2.48 5.83
N ASN A 496 20.65 2.62 6.86
CA ASN A 496 19.74 3.77 6.96
C ASN A 496 20.47 5.10 7.16
N LYS A 497 21.55 5.13 7.98
CA LYS A 497 22.36 6.34 8.17
C LYS A 497 23.07 6.78 6.89
N GLU A 498 23.59 5.84 6.12
CA GLU A 498 24.15 6.13 4.79
C GLU A 498 23.06 6.66 3.86
N CYS A 499 21.89 6.02 3.87
CA CYS A 499 20.76 6.45 3.07
C CYS A 499 20.29 7.88 3.38
N GLU A 500 20.31 8.29 4.64
CA GLU A 500 19.97 9.66 5.07
C GLU A 500 20.99 10.72 4.64
N ARG A 501 22.25 10.34 4.41
CA ARG A 501 23.33 11.28 4.08
C ARG A 501 23.48 11.56 2.57
N SER A 502 22.96 10.69 1.72
CA SER A 502 23.03 10.81 0.26
C SER A 502 21.63 10.85 -0.37
N LYS A 503 21.39 11.77 -1.32
CA LYS A 503 20.22 11.66 -2.23
C LYS A 503 20.24 10.25 -2.83
N GLN A 504 19.17 9.49 -2.61
CA GLN A 504 19.12 8.09 -3.02
C GLN A 504 19.15 7.98 -4.53
N GLU A 505 19.93 7.03 -5.02
CA GLU A 505 19.88 6.60 -6.42
C GLU A 505 19.07 5.31 -6.53
N GLU A 506 18.15 5.25 -7.49
CA GLU A 506 17.44 4.02 -7.86
C GLU A 506 17.51 3.81 -9.37
N GLU A 507 17.38 2.57 -9.81
CA GLU A 507 17.35 2.21 -11.23
C GLU A 507 15.91 2.03 -11.68
N ILE A 508 15.49 2.83 -12.68
CA ILE A 508 14.19 2.72 -13.35
C ILE A 508 14.40 2.06 -14.71
N SER A 509 13.60 1.06 -15.06
CA SER A 509 13.77 0.36 -16.33
C SER A 509 13.35 1.21 -17.54
N LEU A 510 13.92 0.88 -18.71
CA LEU A 510 13.55 1.53 -19.97
C LEU A 510 12.05 1.41 -20.27
N LYS A 511 11.42 0.27 -19.95
CA LYS A 511 9.97 0.05 -20.13
C LYS A 511 9.17 1.08 -19.34
N GLU A 512 9.50 1.28 -18.06
CA GLU A 512 8.83 2.25 -17.18
C GLU A 512 8.99 3.69 -17.69
N MET A 513 10.19 4.07 -18.13
CA MET A 513 10.44 5.40 -18.69
C MET A 513 9.74 5.63 -20.04
N GLU A 514 9.72 4.62 -20.92
CA GLU A 514 9.00 4.70 -22.19
C GLU A 514 7.49 4.77 -21.99
N GLU A 515 6.93 4.04 -21.02
CA GLU A 515 5.51 4.13 -20.67
C GLU A 515 5.14 5.53 -20.17
N MET A 516 5.95 6.12 -19.29
CA MET A 516 5.77 7.51 -18.87
C MET A 516 5.80 8.46 -20.07
N LYS A 517 6.80 8.33 -20.95
CA LYS A 517 6.96 9.19 -22.14
C LYS A 517 5.83 9.05 -23.16
N LYS A 518 5.38 7.82 -23.43
CA LYS A 518 4.23 7.56 -24.32
C LYS A 518 2.98 8.25 -23.76
N ARG A 519 2.74 8.13 -22.45
CA ARG A 519 1.57 8.74 -21.79
C ARG A 519 1.62 10.26 -21.78
N ARG A 520 2.81 10.87 -21.66
CA ARG A 520 3.01 12.33 -21.74
C ARG A 520 2.69 12.90 -23.12
N ASN A 521 2.99 12.13 -24.18
CA ASN A 521 2.89 12.59 -25.56
C ASN A 521 1.60 12.14 -26.27
N ASP A 522 0.70 11.43 -25.59
CA ASP A 522 -0.53 10.91 -26.18
C ASP A 522 -1.70 11.90 -26.00
N PRO A 523 -2.12 12.63 -27.05
CA PRO A 523 -3.28 13.53 -27.00
C PRO A 523 -4.63 12.79 -26.93
N SER A 524 -4.67 11.47 -27.13
CA SER A 524 -5.84 10.61 -26.97
C SER A 524 -5.95 9.97 -25.58
N ASN A 525 -4.91 10.15 -24.75
CA ASN A 525 -4.92 9.71 -23.36
C ASN A 525 -5.91 10.59 -22.61
N LYS A 526 -7.11 10.03 -22.39
CA LYS A 526 -8.19 10.56 -21.55
C LYS A 526 -7.58 11.30 -20.36
N LYS A 527 -7.71 12.62 -20.32
CA LYS A 527 -7.23 13.43 -19.20
C LYS A 527 -7.90 12.92 -17.92
N PRO A 528 -7.36 13.21 -16.72
CA PRO A 528 -8.01 12.83 -15.45
C PRO A 528 -9.51 13.16 -15.43
N ALA A 529 -9.88 14.27 -16.07
CA ALA A 529 -11.25 14.68 -16.34
C ALA A 529 -12.11 13.61 -17.04
N ASP A 530 -11.61 13.04 -18.13
CA ASP A 530 -12.34 12.04 -18.94
C ASP A 530 -12.57 10.75 -18.16
N ASN A 531 -11.60 10.29 -17.37
CA ASN A 531 -11.74 9.08 -16.54
C ASN A 531 -12.75 9.32 -15.41
N ILE A 532 -12.71 10.48 -14.76
CA ILE A 532 -13.68 10.86 -13.73
C ILE A 532 -15.08 10.96 -14.33
N ILE A 533 -15.25 11.66 -15.46
CA ILE A 533 -16.56 11.82 -16.10
C ILE A 533 -17.09 10.48 -16.65
N SER A 534 -16.22 9.63 -17.20
CA SER A 534 -16.59 8.26 -17.60
C SER A 534 -17.08 7.46 -16.42
N MET A 535 -16.33 7.43 -15.30
CA MET A 535 -16.74 6.76 -14.08
C MET A 535 -18.10 7.26 -13.58
N MET A 536 -18.30 8.58 -13.50
CA MET A 536 -19.57 9.16 -13.06
C MET A 536 -20.72 8.78 -13.98
N THR A 537 -20.47 8.77 -15.29
CA THR A 537 -21.45 8.37 -16.30
C THR A 537 -21.84 6.90 -16.14
N ASP A 538 -20.85 6.03 -15.95
CA ASP A 538 -21.06 4.59 -15.76
C ASP A 538 -21.84 4.33 -14.46
N LEU A 539 -21.47 4.99 -13.35
CA LEU A 539 -22.20 4.90 -12.09
C LEU A 539 -23.64 5.38 -12.22
N GLN A 540 -23.88 6.49 -12.92
CA GLN A 540 -25.24 6.99 -13.20
C GLN A 540 -26.05 6.00 -14.05
N LYS A 541 -25.43 5.33 -15.03
CA LYS A 541 -26.09 4.30 -15.87
C LYS A 541 -26.49 3.06 -15.09
N VAL A 542 -25.73 2.70 -14.05
CA VAL A 542 -26.07 1.60 -13.13
C VAL A 542 -27.30 1.94 -12.26
N GLU A 543 -27.72 3.21 -12.20
CA GLU A 543 -28.91 3.62 -11.46
C GLU A 543 -30.20 3.43 -12.28
N THR A 544 -31.14 2.65 -11.76
CA THR A 544 -32.49 2.50 -12.35
C THR A 544 -33.39 3.72 -12.13
N SER A 545 -32.93 4.73 -11.38
CA SER A 545 -33.66 5.97 -11.07
C SER A 545 -32.81 7.21 -11.37
N LYS A 546 -33.44 8.27 -11.89
CA LYS A 546 -32.84 9.54 -12.32
C LYS A 546 -31.86 10.17 -11.30
N GLY A 547 -30.58 9.81 -11.31
CA GLY A 547 -29.43 10.57 -10.76
C GLY A 547 -29.38 10.88 -9.26
N SER A 548 -30.42 10.55 -8.48
CA SER A 548 -30.51 10.93 -7.06
C SER A 548 -29.56 10.15 -6.16
N LYS A 549 -29.20 8.93 -6.54
CA LYS A 549 -28.38 8.05 -5.72
C LYS A 549 -26.89 8.41 -5.83
N LEU A 550 -26.42 8.84 -6.99
CA LEU A 550 -25.07 9.37 -7.20
C LEU A 550 -24.90 10.71 -6.50
N THR A 551 -25.90 11.61 -6.60
CA THR A 551 -25.92 12.87 -5.84
C THR A 551 -25.79 12.57 -4.35
N LYS A 552 -26.63 11.66 -3.82
CA LYS A 552 -26.58 11.27 -2.42
C LYS A 552 -25.23 10.66 -2.02
N ALA A 553 -24.61 9.84 -2.88
CA ALA A 553 -23.30 9.26 -2.62
C ALA A 553 -22.20 10.34 -2.50
N ILE A 554 -22.22 11.33 -3.40
CA ILE A 554 -21.31 12.48 -3.34
C ILE A 554 -21.55 13.25 -2.05
N VAL A 555 -22.79 13.65 -1.76
CA VAL A 555 -23.13 14.47 -0.59
C VAL A 555 -22.80 13.79 0.72
N ASP A 556 -23.18 12.52 0.90
CA ASP A 556 -22.87 11.76 2.12
C ASP A 556 -21.34 11.58 2.30
N THR A 557 -20.59 11.42 1.20
CA THR A 557 -19.12 11.29 1.26
C THR A 557 -18.46 12.63 1.56
N LEU A 558 -18.89 13.72 0.93
CA LEU A 558 -18.44 15.09 1.23
C LEU A 558 -18.68 15.44 2.69
N TYR A 559 -19.85 15.07 3.22
CA TYR A 559 -20.17 15.25 4.62
C TYR A 559 -19.20 14.51 5.54
N MET A 560 -18.88 13.26 5.22
CA MET A 560 -17.89 12.48 5.97
C MET A 560 -16.51 13.12 5.92
N VAL A 561 -16.07 13.58 4.75
CA VAL A 561 -14.79 14.28 4.57
C VAL A 561 -14.73 15.54 5.43
N ILE A 562 -15.74 16.41 5.37
CA ILE A 562 -15.79 17.63 6.19
C ILE A 562 -15.78 17.27 7.67
N LYS A 563 -16.54 16.27 8.10
CA LYS A 563 -16.57 15.87 9.51
C LYS A 563 -15.23 15.32 10.00
N GLU A 564 -14.52 14.55 9.17
CA GLU A 564 -13.28 13.89 9.57
C GLU A 564 -12.03 14.77 9.39
N GLU A 565 -12.04 15.72 8.46
CA GLU A 565 -10.92 16.65 8.22
C GLU A 565 -11.08 17.98 8.98
N THR A 566 -12.26 18.27 9.53
CA THR A 566 -12.56 19.52 10.26
C THR A 566 -13.07 19.27 11.68
N ASP A 567 -12.66 20.12 12.64
CA ASP A 567 -13.19 20.12 14.01
C ASP A 567 -14.52 20.91 14.15
N ILE A 568 -15.22 21.15 13.04
CA ILE A 568 -16.42 21.99 13.03
C ILE A 568 -17.63 21.15 13.50
N PRO A 569 -18.30 21.52 14.62
CA PRO A 569 -19.50 20.80 15.08
C PRO A 569 -20.63 20.97 14.06
N PHE A 570 -21.01 19.89 13.39
CA PHE A 570 -22.03 19.88 12.34
C PHE A 570 -23.35 19.27 12.82
N VAL A 571 -24.46 19.96 12.53
CA VAL A 571 -25.82 19.44 12.70
C VAL A 571 -26.35 19.08 11.31
N ARG A 572 -26.74 17.81 11.12
CA ARG A 572 -27.33 17.35 9.85
C ARG A 572 -28.59 18.17 9.55
N PRO A 573 -28.70 18.83 8.38
CA PRO A 573 -29.94 19.51 8.02
C PRO A 573 -31.07 18.47 7.97
N ASN A 574 -32.14 18.72 8.72
CA ASN A 574 -33.38 17.91 8.67
C ASN A 574 -34.25 18.26 7.45
N THR A 575 -33.69 18.91 6.44
CA THR A 575 -34.45 19.45 5.31
C THR A 575 -34.70 18.38 4.25
N SER A 576 -35.95 18.32 3.80
CA SER A 576 -36.42 17.47 2.71
C SER A 576 -36.00 17.95 1.31
N GLN A 577 -35.08 18.92 1.22
CA GLN A 577 -34.55 19.46 -0.04
C GLN A 577 -33.02 19.28 -0.06
N GLU A 578 -32.56 18.36 -0.92
CA GLU A 578 -31.14 17.99 -1.05
C GLU A 578 -30.25 19.17 -1.50
N HIS A 579 -30.80 20.15 -2.23
CA HIS A 579 -30.05 21.31 -2.73
C HIS A 579 -29.56 22.26 -1.62
N ASP A 580 -30.42 22.60 -0.65
CA ASP A 580 -30.04 23.49 0.46
C ASP A 580 -28.95 22.87 1.34
N SER A 581 -28.98 21.54 1.51
CA SER A 581 -27.94 20.81 2.26
C SER A 581 -26.57 20.85 1.59
N ILE A 582 -26.50 21.00 0.27
CA ILE A 582 -25.24 21.01 -0.48
C ILE A 582 -24.60 22.40 -0.36
N ASP A 583 -25.36 23.46 -0.56
CA ASP A 583 -24.83 24.82 -0.45
C ASP A 583 -24.31 25.10 0.97
N ASP A 584 -24.98 24.60 2.01
CA ASP A 584 -24.51 24.66 3.40
C ASP A 584 -23.23 23.86 3.63
N LEU A 585 -23.14 22.62 3.12
CA LEU A 585 -21.93 21.80 3.20
C LEU A 585 -20.75 22.48 2.50
N MET A 586 -21.00 23.02 1.31
CA MET A 586 -19.98 23.66 0.48
C MET A 586 -19.53 25.00 1.09
N ALA A 587 -20.44 25.80 1.64
CA ALA A 587 -20.09 27.03 2.35
C ALA A 587 -19.20 26.75 3.58
N GLN A 588 -19.44 25.65 4.29
CA GLN A 588 -18.63 25.25 5.44
C GLN A 588 -17.26 24.68 5.01
N GLY A 589 -17.22 23.86 3.95
CA GLY A 589 -15.96 23.42 3.33
C GLY A 589 -15.11 24.62 2.89
N SER A 590 -15.73 25.62 2.25
CA SER A 590 -15.06 26.87 1.87
C SER A 590 -14.53 27.65 3.08
N ARG A 591 -15.29 27.73 4.19
CA ARG A 591 -14.83 28.35 5.45
C ARG A 591 -13.63 27.62 6.06
N TYR A 592 -13.65 26.28 6.11
CA TYR A 592 -12.50 25.49 6.58
C TYR A 592 -11.24 25.78 5.75
N LEU A 593 -11.36 25.70 4.42
CA LEU A 593 -10.25 25.94 3.50
C LEU A 593 -9.68 27.35 3.68
N THR A 594 -10.56 28.34 3.79
CA THR A 594 -10.18 29.74 4.01
C THR A 594 -9.47 29.93 5.35
N THR A 595 -9.94 29.28 6.42
CA THR A 595 -9.42 29.49 7.79
C THR A 595 -8.07 28.79 8.00
N ASN A 596 -7.90 27.57 7.48
CA ASN A 596 -6.70 26.76 7.71
C ASN A 596 -5.60 26.94 6.66
N PHE A 597 -5.93 27.31 5.42
CA PHE A 597 -4.93 27.47 4.36
C PHE A 597 -4.59 28.94 4.03
N ARG A 598 -5.43 29.95 4.34
CA ARG A 598 -4.97 31.36 4.26
C ARG A 598 -4.11 31.78 5.44
N SER A 599 -4.38 31.28 6.64
CA SER A 599 -3.63 31.67 7.86
C SER A 599 -2.19 31.16 7.87
N GLN A 600 -1.84 30.16 7.04
CA GLN A 600 -0.46 29.69 6.85
C GLN A 600 0.36 30.50 5.83
N LYS A 601 -0.26 31.39 5.04
CA LYS A 601 0.49 32.37 4.22
C LYS A 601 0.86 33.63 5.01
N GLU A 602 0.30 33.82 6.20
CA GLU A 602 0.56 34.97 7.09
C GLU A 602 1.46 34.64 8.31
N LYS A 603 2.00 33.41 8.39
CA LYS A 603 3.03 32.99 9.36
C LYS A 603 4.18 32.29 8.62
#